data_AF-A0A7Y3J863-F1
#
_entry.id   AF-A0A7Y3J863-F1
#
_cell.length_a   1.000
_cell.length_b   1.000
_cell.length_c   1.000
_cell.angle_alpha   90.00
_cell.angle_beta   90.00
_cell.angle_gamma   90.00
#
_symmetry.space_group_name_H-M   'P 1'
#
loop_
_entity.id
_entity.type
_entity.pdbx_description
1 polymer ?
#
loop_
_entity_poly.entity_id
_entity_poly.type
_entity_poly.pdbx_seq_one_letter_code
_entity_poly.pdbx_strand_id
1 'polypeptide(L)' 'MKFTDALEFYGSRNKIAKALGCTRQNITRWQYDGIPLLQQYRLEEITRGKLKRVEPPIAKRSIKA' A
#
# COMPACT_ATOMS: atom_id res chain seq x y z
N MET A 1 -4.09 -0.77 5.63
CA MET A 1 -2.72 -0.74 6.17
C MET A 1 -2.30 0.68 6.54
N LYS A 2 -1.55 0.81 7.63
CA LYS A 2 -0.78 2.03 7.96
C LYS A 2 0.63 1.92 7.38
N PHE A 3 1.34 3.04 7.34
CA PHE A 3 2.75 3.08 6.93
C PHE A 3 3.65 2.19 7.83
N THR A 4 3.35 2.14 9.12
CA THR A 4 4.05 1.30 10.11
C THR A 4 4.00 -0.17 9.73
N ASP A 5 2.84 -0.69 9.33
CA ASP A 5 2.66 -2.11 8.97
C ASP A 5 3.53 -2.48 7.76
N ALA A 6 3.56 -1.59 6.75
CA ALA A 6 4.41 -1.78 5.58
C ALA A 6 5.91 -1.70 5.94
N LEU A 7 6.28 -0.81 6.86
CA LEU A 7 7.65 -0.67 7.33
C LEU A 7 8.12 -1.89 8.12
N GLU A 8 7.28 -2.44 8.99
CA GLU A 8 7.56 -3.67 9.74
C GLU A 8 7.69 -4.88 8.81
N PHE A 9 6.80 -5.01 7.81
CA PHE A 9 6.82 -6.12 6.88
C PHE A 9 8.08 -6.14 5.99
N TYR A 10 8.43 -4.99 5.40
CA TYR A 10 9.59 -4.90 4.52
C TYR A 10 10.90 -4.67 5.29
N GLY A 11 10.84 -4.15 6.51
CA GLY A 11 11.98 -3.78 7.36
C GLY A 11 12.69 -2.50 6.95
N SER A 12 12.55 -2.03 5.71
CA SER A 12 13.15 -0.75 5.29
C SER A 12 12.39 -0.08 4.16
N ARG A 13 12.43 1.27 4.16
CA ARG A 13 11.83 2.11 3.11
C ARG A 13 12.40 1.80 1.72
N ASN A 14 13.68 1.46 1.64
CA ASN A 14 14.32 1.11 0.35
C ASN A 14 13.75 -0.19 -0.23
N LYS A 15 13.41 -1.17 0.60
CA LYS A 15 12.80 -2.43 0.15
C LYS A 15 11.37 -2.20 -0.36
N ILE A 16 10.59 -1.34 0.30
CA ILE A 16 9.26 -0.95 -0.18
C ILE A 16 9.38 -0.22 -1.53
N ALA A 17 10.34 0.70 -1.65
CA ALA A 17 10.56 1.48 -2.87
C ALA A 17 10.96 0.58 -4.04
N LYS A 18 11.85 -0.39 -3.79
CA LYS A 18 12.26 -1.40 -4.76
C LYS A 18 11.10 -2.31 -5.18
N ALA A 19 10.25 -2.72 -4.23
CA ALA A 19 9.08 -3.55 -4.52
C ALA A 19 8.05 -2.81 -5.40
N LEU A 20 7.88 -1.50 -5.19
CA LEU A 20 6.91 -0.68 -5.94
C LEU A 20 7.50 -0.02 -7.18
N GLY A 21 8.80 -0.18 -7.44
CA GLY A 21 9.50 0.46 -8.55
C GLY A 21 9.50 2.00 -8.46
N CYS A 22 9.49 2.56 -7.25
CA CYS A 22 9.47 4.01 -7.03
C CYS A 22 10.70 4.49 -6.25
N THR A 23 10.88 5.81 -6.14
CA THR A 23 12.00 6.39 -5.40
C THR A 23 11.74 6.39 -3.89
N ARG A 24 12.81 6.31 -3.09
CA ARG A 24 12.73 6.38 -1.61
C ARG A 24 12.01 7.64 -1.12
N GLN A 25 12.18 8.77 -1.82
CA GLN A 25 11.55 10.05 -1.47
C GLN A 25 10.02 9.96 -1.46
N ASN A 26 9.44 9.22 -2.40
CA ASN A 26 7.99 8.98 -2.46
C ASN A 26 7.48 8.32 -1.17
N ILE A 27 8.27 7.40 -0.62
CA ILE A 27 7.92 6.64 0.60
C ILE A 27 8.08 7.47 1.86
N THR A 28 9.09 8.36 1.91
CA THR A 28 9.25 9.29 3.04
C THR A 28 7.99 10.13 3.24
N ARG A 29 7.35 10.56 2.15
CA ARG A 29 6.13 11.38 2.21
C ARG A 29 4.94 10.62 2.83
N TRP A 30 4.86 9.30 2.68
CA TRP A 30 3.79 8.48 3.24
C TRP A 30 3.80 8.39 4.77
N GLN A 31 4.93 8.74 5.40
CA GLN A 31 5.00 8.84 6.85
C GLN A 31 4.10 9.96 7.39
N TYR A 32 3.90 11.02 6.61
CA TYR A 32 3.09 12.17 6.97
C TYR A 32 1.68 12.09 6.37
N ASP A 33 1.60 11.80 5.07
CA ASP A 33 0.34 11.86 4.32
C ASP A 33 -0.43 10.52 4.33
N GLY A 34 0.20 9.46 4.86
CA GLY A 34 -0.31 8.09 4.76
C GLY A 34 -0.02 7.43 3.41
N ILE A 35 -0.30 6.13 3.31
CA ILE A 35 -0.11 5.38 2.05
C ILE A 35 -1.30 5.68 1.13
N PRO A 36 -1.07 6.19 -0.10
CA PRO A 36 -2.13 6.40 -1.08
C PRO A 36 -2.87 5.10 -1.40
N LEU A 37 -4.19 5.17 -1.59
CA LEU A 37 -5.04 3.99 -1.78
C LEU A 37 -4.54 3.07 -2.91
N LEU A 38 -4.15 3.65 -4.07
CA LEU A 38 -3.59 2.89 -5.19
C LEU A 38 -2.34 2.08 -4.80
N GLN A 39 -1.48 2.64 -3.94
CA GLN A 39 -0.28 1.94 -3.49
C GLN A 39 -0.61 0.86 -2.46
N GLN A 40 -1.68 1.04 -1.67
CA GLN A 40 -2.17 -0.02 -0.78
C GLN A 40 -2.63 -1.25 -1.58
N TYR A 41 -3.35 -1.06 -2.69
CA TYR A 41 -3.72 -2.15 -3.61
C TYR A 41 -2.48 -2.86 -4.17
N ARG A 42 -1.51 -2.10 -4.69
CA ARG A 42 -0.27 -2.68 -5.23
C ARG A 42 0.53 -3.45 -4.18
N LEU A 43 0.63 -2.91 -2.97
CA LEU A 43 1.30 -3.57 -1.85
C LEU A 43 0.61 -4.88 -1.48
N GLU A 44 -0.72 -4.92 -1.46
CA GLU A 44 -1.47 -6.14 -1.20
C GLU A 44 -1.21 -7.21 -2.28
N GLU A 45 -1.22 -6.84 -3.56
CA GLU A 45 -0.92 -7.75 -4.67
C GLU A 45 0.50 -8.31 -4.58
N ILE A 46 1.50 -7.44 -4.39
CA ILE A 46 2.91 -7.82 -4.30
C ILE A 46 3.17 -8.70 -3.08
N THR A 47 2.50 -8.39 -1.95
CA THR A 47 2.64 -9.17 -0.71
C THR A 47 1.73 -10.38 -0.64
N ARG A 48 0.96 -10.67 -1.70
CA ARG A 48 0.01 -11.80 -1.79
C ARG A 48 -0.95 -11.83 -0.59
N GLY A 49 -1.47 -10.66 -0.22
CA GLY A 49 -2.44 -10.52 0.87
C GLY A 49 -1.86 -10.48 2.29
N LYS A 50 -0.52 -10.47 2.46
CA LYS A 50 0.09 -10.29 3.80
C LYS A 50 -0.12 -8.88 4.35
N LEU A 51 -0.11 -7.85 3.48
CA LEU A 51 -0.54 -6.50 3.84
C LEU A 51 -1.96 -6.26 3.33
N LYS A 52 -2.92 -6.08 4.24
CA LYS A 52 -4.31 -5.75 3.87
C LYS A 52 -4.48 -4.25 3.70
N ARG A 53 -5.02 -3.82 2.55
CA ARG A 53 -5.44 -2.43 2.33
C ARG A 53 -6.49 -2.02 3.37
N VAL A 54 -6.57 -0.72 3.66
CA VAL A 54 -7.79 -0.20 4.31
C VAL A 54 -8.86 -0.28 3.23
N GLU A 55 -9.83 -1.17 3.38
CA GLU A 55 -10.96 -1.19 2.46
C GLU A 55 -11.71 0.15 2.60
N PRO A 56 -11.77 1.00 1.57
CA PRO A 56 -12.84 1.98 1.53
C PRO A 56 -14.15 1.19 1.53
N PRO A 57 -15.24 1.66 2.15
CA PRO A 57 -16.53 0.98 2.08
C PRO A 57 -16.88 0.80 0.60
N ILE A 58 -16.75 -0.44 0.11
CA ILE A 58 -17.01 -0.78 -1.28
C ILE A 58 -18.52 -0.63 -1.45
N ALA A 59 -18.96 0.50 -2.00
CA ALA A 59 -20.27 0.58 -2.63
C ALA A 59 -20.22 -0.42 -3.79
N LYS A 60 -20.73 -1.63 -3.54
CA LYS A 60 -20.81 -2.72 -4.51
C LYS A 60 -21.41 -2.15 -5.79
N ARG A 61 -20.58 -1.94 -6.82
CA ARG A 61 -21.08 -1.68 -8.17
C ARG A 61 -21.77 -2.95 -8.61
N SER A 62 -23.09 -3.00 -8.43
CA SER A 62 -23.96 -3.96 -9.10
C SER A 62 -23.82 -3.68 -10.60
N ILE A 63 -23.01 -4.48 -11.27
CA ILE A 63 -23.08 -4.59 -12.72
C ILE A 63 -24.35 -5.42 -12.96
N LYS A 64 -25.47 -4.74 -13.24
CA LYS A 64 -26.64 -5.39 -13.83
C LYS A 64 -26.24 -5.77 -15.27
N ALA A 65 -26.13 -7.06 -15.52
CA ALA A 65 -26.18 -7.63 -16.86
C ALA A 65 -27.62 -7.57 -17.39
#